data_AF-A0A6C0AYG1-F1
#
_entry.id   AF-A0A6C0AYG1-F1
#
_cell.length_a   1.000
_cell.length_b   1.000
_cell.length_c   1.000
_cell.angle_alpha   90.00
_cell.angle_beta   90.00
_cell.angle_gamma   90.00
#
_symmetry.space_group_name_H-M   'P 1'
#
loop_
_entity.id
_entity.type
_entity.pdbx_description
1 polymer ?
#
loop_
_entity_poly.entity_id
_entity_poly.type
_entity_poly.pdbx_seq_one_letter_code
_entity_poly.pdbx_strand_id
1 'polypeptide(L)'
;MKKYFAFGLLLLGNVMCKVLQTCKITHSGNGCVSFTVSQGTGCSWMCNYCANSLGTSNYYFTTPVCTYEPGGCVGNPIAGVEYSCCSA
;
A
#
# COMPACT_ATOMS: atom_id res chain seq x y z
N MET A 1 43.00 1.48 -5.17
CA MET A 1 43.26 2.01 -6.52
C MET A 1 42.25 3.11 -6.80
N LYS A 2 42.74 4.35 -6.81
CA LYS A 2 42.01 5.60 -7.10
C LYS A 2 41.71 5.69 -8.59
N LYS A 3 40.46 6.01 -8.97
CA LYS A 3 40.18 6.63 -10.28
C LYS A 3 39.28 7.84 -10.07
N TYR A 4 39.95 8.99 -10.15
CA TYR A 4 39.40 10.33 -10.15
C TYR A 4 38.72 10.59 -11.48
N PHE A 5 37.46 11.01 -11.46
CA PHE A 5 36.85 11.73 -12.57
C PHE A 5 36.17 12.98 -11.98
N ALA A 6 36.99 13.98 -11.72
CA ALA A 6 36.57 15.32 -11.34
C ALA A 6 36.84 16.23 -12.53
N PHE A 7 35.82 16.53 -13.32
CA PHE A 7 35.84 17.67 -14.22
C PHE A 7 34.41 18.16 -14.48
N GLY A 8 34.11 19.32 -13.87
CA GLY A 8 33.28 20.32 -14.49
C GLY A 8 31.78 20.31 -14.15
N LEU A 9 31.29 21.53 -13.94
CA LEU A 9 29.93 21.99 -14.20
C LEU A 9 28.90 21.86 -13.07
N LEU A 10 28.84 22.95 -12.30
CA LEU A 10 27.68 23.82 -12.17
C LEU A 10 26.33 23.19 -11.78
N LEU A 11 25.92 23.58 -10.57
CA LEU A 11 24.60 24.12 -10.22
C LEU A 11 23.36 23.22 -10.36
N LEU A 12 22.48 23.46 -9.40
CA LEU A 12 21.08 23.03 -9.34
C LEU A 12 20.90 21.59 -8.83
N GLY A 13 20.72 21.56 -7.51
CA GLY A 13 19.48 21.03 -6.95
C GLY A 13 19.17 19.61 -7.37
N ASN A 14 19.57 18.66 -6.54
CA ASN A 14 18.66 17.58 -6.21
C ASN A 14 18.85 17.29 -4.73
N VAL A 15 17.82 17.66 -3.97
CA VAL A 15 17.55 17.13 -2.64
C VAL A 15 17.65 15.61 -2.77
N MET A 16 18.80 15.05 -2.40
CA MET A 16 18.98 13.61 -2.24
C MET A 16 18.32 13.24 -0.90
N CYS A 17 17.01 13.44 -0.81
CA CYS A 17 16.23 12.72 0.18
C CYS A 17 16.29 11.27 -0.31
N LYS A 18 17.07 10.44 0.39
CA LYS A 18 16.93 9.00 0.29
C LYS A 18 15.51 8.68 0.73
N VAL A 19 14.56 8.73 -0.20
CA VAL A 19 13.24 8.12 -0.05
C VAL A 19 13.47 6.62 -0.18
N LEU A 20 14.15 6.06 0.82
CA LEU A 20 13.95 4.70 1.29
C LEU A 20 12.63 4.72 2.10
N GLN A 21 11.61 5.36 1.53
CA GLN A 21 10.25 5.33 2.01
C GLN A 21 9.54 4.33 1.10
N THR A 22 9.92 3.06 1.24
CA THR A 22 8.83 2.12 1.40
C THR A 22 8.04 2.70 2.57
N CYS A 23 6.80 3.10 2.36
CA CYS A 23 5.88 3.24 3.47
C CYS A 23 5.99 1.90 4.19
N LYS A 24 6.81 1.83 5.25
CA LYS A 24 6.76 0.75 6.22
C LYS A 24 5.41 0.93 6.87
N ILE A 25 4.38 0.50 6.16
CA ILE A 25 3.28 -0.18 6.78
C ILE A 25 3.95 -1.14 7.73
N THR A 26 3.82 -0.85 9.01
CA THR A 26 4.29 -1.72 10.07
C THR A 26 3.53 -3.02 9.85
N HIS A 27 4.13 -3.94 9.08
CA HIS A 27 3.70 -5.32 9.04
C HIS A 27 3.88 -5.80 10.48
N SER A 28 2.84 -5.66 11.31
CA SER A 28 2.65 -6.56 12.45
C SER A 28 2.82 -7.95 11.85
N GLY A 29 3.73 -8.76 12.38
CA GLY A 29 4.48 -9.84 11.72
C GLY A 29 3.72 -10.90 10.88
N ASN A 30 2.42 -10.77 10.68
CA ASN A 30 1.55 -11.53 9.78
C ASN A 30 1.15 -10.78 8.50
N GLY A 31 1.68 -9.57 8.24
CA GLY A 31 1.36 -8.81 7.04
C GLY A 31 -0.10 -8.38 6.97
N CYS A 32 -0.59 -7.74 8.03
CA CYS A 32 -1.92 -7.16 8.08
C CYS A 32 -1.87 -5.63 8.06
N VAL A 33 -2.88 -5.01 7.48
CA VAL A 33 -3.12 -3.56 7.49
C VAL A 33 -4.55 -3.28 7.93
N SER A 34 -4.72 -2.22 8.71
CA SER A 34 -6.02 -1.69 9.11
C SER A 34 -6.21 -0.30 8.53
N PHE A 35 -7.42 0.00 8.07
CA PHE A 35 -7.77 1.27 7.45
C PHE A 35 -9.26 1.56 7.64
N THR A 36 -9.61 2.83 7.67
CA THR A 36 -11.01 3.28 7.73
C THR A 36 -11.45 3.73 6.35
N VAL A 37 -12.64 3.32 5.93
CA VAL A 37 -13.22 3.76 4.65
C VAL A 37 -14.04 5.02 4.82
N SER A 38 -13.92 5.95 3.86
CA SER A 38 -14.74 7.17 3.81
C SER A 38 -15.98 6.95 2.93
N GLN A 39 -16.99 7.82 3.04
CA GLN A 39 -18.15 7.76 2.13
C GLN A 39 -17.70 7.83 0.66
N GLY A 40 -18.26 6.97 -0.18
CA GLY A 40 -17.86 6.82 -1.59
C GLY A 40 -16.74 5.81 -1.85
N THR A 41 -16.18 5.21 -0.80
CA THR A 41 -15.15 4.17 -0.92
C THR A 41 -15.82 2.79 -1.00
N GLY A 42 -15.64 2.06 -2.10
CA GLY A 42 -16.21 0.73 -2.30
C GLY A 42 -15.21 -0.42 -2.13
N CYS A 43 -15.67 -1.65 -2.25
CA CYS A 43 -14.83 -2.85 -2.17
C CYS A 43 -13.70 -2.87 -3.21
N SER A 44 -13.92 -2.31 -4.40
CA SER A 44 -12.89 -2.19 -5.42
C SER A 44 -11.70 -1.35 -4.94
N TRP A 45 -11.96 -0.26 -4.20
CA TRP A 45 -10.88 0.51 -3.57
C TRP A 45 -10.22 -0.28 -2.45
N MET A 46 -10.99 -0.93 -1.57
CA MET A 46 -10.43 -1.71 -0.45
C MET A 46 -9.47 -2.80 -0.94
N CYS A 47 -9.86 -3.51 -1.99
CA CYS A 47 -9.06 -4.56 -2.57
C CYS A 47 -7.76 -4.06 -3.20
N ASN A 48 -7.84 -2.94 -3.93
CA ASN A 48 -6.63 -2.30 -4.44
C ASN A 48 -5.74 -1.80 -3.30
N TYR A 49 -6.34 -1.20 -2.26
CA TYR A 49 -5.60 -0.72 -1.10
C TYR A 49 -4.85 -1.87 -0.42
N CYS A 50 -5.52 -3.00 -0.16
CA CYS A 50 -4.90 -4.19 0.42
C CYS A 50 -3.80 -4.76 -0.45
N ALA A 51 -4.05 -4.94 -1.75
CA ALA A 51 -3.06 -5.48 -2.67
C ALA A 51 -1.79 -4.63 -2.74
N ASN A 52 -1.95 -3.30 -2.80
CA ASN A 52 -0.82 -2.37 -2.85
C ASN A 52 -0.11 -2.24 -1.51
N SER A 53 -0.87 -2.22 -0.41
CA SER A 53 -0.33 -2.08 0.94
C SER A 53 0.48 -3.31 1.35
N LEU A 54 0.02 -4.50 0.96
CA LEU A 54 0.67 -5.77 1.29
C LEU A 54 1.68 -6.21 0.22
N GLY A 55 1.65 -5.60 -0.97
CA GLY A 55 2.49 -5.98 -2.10
C GLY A 55 2.17 -7.38 -2.65
N THR A 56 0.96 -7.89 -2.42
CA THR A 56 0.51 -9.21 -2.86
C THR A 56 -0.96 -9.19 -3.26
N SER A 57 -1.32 -9.98 -4.27
CA SER A 57 -2.72 -10.25 -4.60
C SER A 57 -3.32 -11.37 -3.75
N ASN A 58 -2.49 -12.07 -2.97
CA ASN A 58 -2.90 -13.12 -2.04
C ASN A 58 -3.15 -12.50 -0.65
N TYR A 59 -4.37 -12.02 -0.42
CA TYR A 59 -4.79 -11.47 0.87
C TYR A 59 -6.24 -11.84 1.16
N TYR A 60 -6.61 -11.74 2.44
CA TYR A 60 -7.97 -11.93 2.91
C TYR A 60 -8.39 -10.75 3.79
N PHE A 61 -9.69 -10.44 3.79
CA PHE A 61 -10.26 -9.52 4.76
C PHE A 61 -10.59 -10.26 6.05
N THR A 62 -10.30 -9.64 7.20
CA THR A 62 -10.68 -10.20 8.52
C THR A 62 -12.19 -10.10 8.78
N THR A 63 -12.88 -9.28 7.99
CA THR A 63 -14.32 -9.04 8.07
C THR A 63 -14.98 -9.40 6.73
N PRO A 64 -16.14 -10.08 6.75
CA PRO A 64 -16.82 -10.50 5.53
C PRO A 64 -17.64 -9.34 4.92
N VAL A 65 -16.96 -8.29 4.49
CA VAL A 65 -17.58 -7.10 3.90
C VAL A 65 -17.39 -7.02 2.39
N CYS A 66 -16.23 -7.48 1.92
CA CYS A 66 -15.81 -7.45 0.54
C CYS A 66 -15.22 -8.80 0.19
N THR A 67 -15.74 -9.42 -0.87
CA THR A 67 -15.26 -10.69 -1.40
C THR A 67 -14.69 -10.47 -2.80
N TYR A 68 -13.57 -11.13 -3.08
CA TYR A 68 -12.98 -11.10 -4.41
C TYR A 68 -13.74 -12.08 -5.32
N GLU A 69 -14.39 -11.57 -6.35
CA GLU A 69 -15.11 -12.35 -7.36
C GLU A 69 -14.44 -12.20 -8.73
N PRO A 70 -14.69 -13.11 -9.70
CA PRO A 70 -14.24 -12.94 -11.07
C PRO A 70 -14.85 -11.64 -11.66
N GLY A 71 -14.01 -10.61 -11.83
CA GLY A 71 -14.44 -9.28 -12.27
C GLY A 71 -14.22 -8.16 -11.24
N GLY A 72 -13.77 -8.50 -10.03
CA GLY A 72 -13.34 -7.54 -9.01
C GLY A 72 -13.98 -7.80 -7.65
N CYS A 73 -13.77 -6.86 -6.74
CA CYS A 73 -14.30 -7.00 -5.39
C CYS A 73 -15.72 -6.49 -5.25
N VAL A 74 -16.58 -7.34 -4.71
CA VAL A 74 -18.01 -7.11 -4.55
C VAL A 74 -18.36 -7.09 -3.07
N GLY A 75 -19.26 -6.19 -2.69
CA GLY A 75 -19.71 -5.98 -1.32
C GLY A 75 -20.08 -4.53 -1.06
N ASN A 76 -20.45 -4.22 0.18
CA ASN A 76 -20.88 -2.87 0.57
C ASN A 76 -20.26 -2.47 1.91
N PRO A 77 -19.06 -1.86 1.90
CA PRO A 77 -18.42 -1.40 3.12
C PRO A 77 -19.08 -0.14 3.67
N ILE A 78 -19.13 -0.05 4.99
CA ILE A 78 -19.79 1.03 5.72
C ILE A 78 -18.74 2.10 6.01
N ALA A 79 -19.04 3.34 5.61
CA ALA A 79 -18.20 4.49 5.90
C ALA A 79 -17.99 4.68 7.42
N GLY A 80 -16.77 4.99 7.82
CA GLY A 80 -16.40 5.19 9.23
C GLY A 80 -16.12 3.90 10.01
N VAL A 81 -16.24 2.73 9.37
CA VAL A 81 -15.83 1.44 9.96
C VAL A 81 -14.37 1.16 9.64
N GLU A 82 -13.63 0.71 10.66
CA GLU A 82 -12.28 0.19 10.48
C GLU A 82 -12.33 -1.25 9.94
N TYR A 83 -11.59 -1.46 8.87
CA TYR A 83 -11.44 -2.76 8.23
C TYR A 83 -9.98 -3.17 8.25
N SER A 84 -9.74 -4.47 8.31
CA SER A 84 -8.39 -5.02 8.21
C SER A 84 -8.31 -6.09 7.13
N CYS A 85 -7.16 -6.15 6.47
CA CYS A 85 -6.81 -7.22 5.55
C CYS A 85 -5.39 -7.69 5.82
N CYS A 86 -5.15 -8.97 5.56
CA CYS A 86 -3.90 -9.65 5.83
C CYS A 86 -3.43 -10.43 4.61
N SER A 87 -2.12 -10.49 4.39
CA SER A 87 -1.54 -11.40 3.40
C SER A 87 -1.86 -12.84 3.79
N ALA A 88 -2.36 -13.60 2.82
CA ALA A 88 -2.65 -15.03 2.96
C ALA A 88 -1.39 -15.88 2.70
#